data_AF-G7I455-F1
#
_entry.id   AF-G7I455-F1
#
_cell.length_a   1.000
_cell.length_b   1.000
_cell.length_c   1.000
_cell.angle_alpha   90.00
_cell.angle_beta   90.00
_cell.angle_gamma   90.00
#
_symmetry.space_group_name_H-M   'P 1'
#
loop_
_entity.id
_entity.type
_entity.pdbx_description
1 polymer ?
#
loop_
_entity_poly.entity_id
_entity_poly.type
_entity_poly.pdbx_seq_one_letter_code
_entity_poly.pdbx_strand_id
1 'polypeptide(L)'
;MAGPFDTVKGINTTTKEKWMIGVRITDMWIVTNMNNHQHLEMVLTDSKGDKIQGIIVKDDIAKWGSILIEQKTYVMQNFKVLKNDLQFKLCDHPCKMIIHGGSVICEHPFPNIPRTKVEFKTFAEILTGKMSEPNDSYAEVDTPPGDPIDAIVQSTYPNLVSQYNNEQFLQSRAILTSTDEVVDQINDYVLKLIPGEERVIYSANRSEVNDVQAFDAIPPEFLQSLKTSDLPNHKLTLKVGTPIMLLRDFDPAAGFYNGTRLIVTWLGKFVLQAKSISGKNIGELILIPRIDMSPSQSQWPFKLIRRQFPIVFSYAMTINKSQGHSFDTVGLYLPKPRFSNGQLCATFTRVKNKQGLETLIRDNEKKEMSSTANLGGLQRGFLNL
;
A
#
# COMPACT_ATOMS: atom_id res chain seq x y z
N MET A 1 17.32 -34.20 36.72
CA MET A 1 16.18 -34.10 35.78
C MET A 1 15.38 -32.88 36.19
N ALA A 2 15.45 -31.78 35.45
CA ALA A 2 14.63 -30.61 35.73
C ALA A 2 13.15 -31.00 35.51
N GLY A 3 12.27 -30.63 36.44
CA GLY A 3 10.83 -30.94 36.35
C GLY A 3 10.20 -30.40 35.07
N PRO A 4 8.98 -30.85 34.72
CA PRO A 4 8.28 -30.36 33.53
C PRO A 4 8.14 -28.84 33.60
N PHE A 5 8.52 -28.15 32.52
CA PHE A 5 8.30 -26.72 32.39
C PHE A 5 6.79 -26.43 32.41
N ASP A 6 6.41 -25.38 33.13
CA ASP A 6 5.05 -24.86 33.10
C ASP A 6 4.76 -24.27 31.72
N THR A 7 3.51 -24.38 31.26
CA THR A 7 3.04 -23.77 30.01
C THR A 7 2.60 -22.35 30.26
N VAL A 8 2.82 -21.45 29.30
CA VAL A 8 2.42 -20.03 29.42
C VAL A 8 0.92 -19.91 29.67
N LYS A 9 0.09 -20.63 28.94
CA LYS A 9 -1.37 -20.65 29.14
C LYS A 9 -1.85 -21.03 30.55
N GLY A 10 -1.00 -21.74 31.30
CA GLY A 10 -1.31 -22.16 32.68
C GLY A 10 -1.11 -21.05 33.70
N ILE A 11 -0.37 -19.99 33.35
CA ILE A 11 0.02 -18.92 34.27
C ILE A 11 -1.20 -18.13 34.73
N ASN A 12 -1.37 -18.02 36.05
CA ASN A 12 -2.44 -17.24 36.66
C ASN A 12 -2.00 -16.67 38.01
N THR A 13 -2.81 -15.78 38.57
CA THR A 13 -2.49 -15.06 39.82
C THR A 13 -2.89 -15.80 41.10
N THR A 14 -3.51 -16.98 41.03
CA THR A 14 -4.21 -17.60 42.19
C THR A 14 -3.74 -19.00 42.57
N THR A 15 -3.12 -19.76 41.67
CA THR A 15 -2.94 -21.21 41.86
C THR A 15 -1.53 -21.65 42.25
N LYS A 16 -0.49 -20.85 41.99
CA LYS A 16 0.90 -21.28 42.16
C LYS A 16 1.82 -20.10 42.47
N GLU A 17 2.66 -20.27 43.49
CA GLU A 17 3.62 -19.22 43.93
C GLU A 17 4.93 -19.21 43.12
N LYS A 18 5.31 -20.34 42.51
CA LYS A 18 6.57 -20.48 41.76
C LYS A 18 6.33 -21.11 40.40
N TRP A 19 6.68 -20.37 39.36
CA TRP A 19 6.58 -20.79 37.97
C TRP A 19 7.98 -21.03 37.40
N MET A 20 8.12 -22.04 36.53
CA MET A 20 9.33 -22.30 35.77
C MET A 20 8.95 -22.55 34.30
N ILE A 21 9.27 -21.62 33.41
CA ILE A 21 8.87 -21.68 32.01
C ILE A 21 10.08 -21.69 31.08
N GLY A 22 9.96 -22.39 29.95
CA GLY A 22 10.89 -22.30 28.82
C GLY A 22 10.26 -21.47 27.71
N VAL A 23 10.87 -20.34 27.37
CA VAL A 23 10.29 -19.35 26.45
C VAL A 23 11.32 -18.76 25.50
N ARG A 24 10.87 -18.36 24.31
CA ARG A 24 11.61 -17.48 23.40
C ARG A 24 11.21 -16.03 23.66
N ILE A 25 12.18 -15.13 23.70
CA ILE A 25 11.91 -13.69 23.59
C ILE A 25 11.64 -13.41 22.11
N THR A 26 10.39 -13.19 21.74
CA THR A 26 10.02 -12.93 20.34
C THR A 26 10.20 -11.46 19.97
N ASP A 27 10.07 -10.56 20.94
CA ASP A 27 10.20 -9.11 20.75
C ASP A 27 10.54 -8.45 22.10
N MET A 28 11.28 -7.34 22.09
CA MET A 28 11.74 -6.64 23.29
C MET A 28 12.05 -5.15 23.03
N TRP A 29 11.52 -4.25 23.87
CA TRP A 29 11.75 -2.81 23.72
C TRP A 29 11.73 -2.07 25.06
N ILE A 30 12.26 -0.84 25.07
CA ILE A 30 12.24 0.02 26.26
C ILE A 30 11.11 1.02 26.13
N VAL A 31 10.21 1.04 27.10
CA VAL A 31 9.13 2.02 27.23
C VAL A 31 9.58 3.13 28.19
N THR A 32 9.45 4.38 27.77
CA THR A 32 9.70 5.56 28.62
C THR A 32 8.38 6.27 28.88
N ASN A 33 7.98 6.38 30.16
CA ASN A 33 6.79 7.14 30.54
C ASN A 33 7.10 8.65 30.62
N MET A 34 6.07 9.51 30.61
CA MET A 34 6.14 10.98 30.70
C MET A 34 6.96 11.50 31.90
N ASN A 35 7.15 10.66 32.93
CA ASN A 35 7.97 10.97 34.12
C ASN A 35 9.44 10.49 34.01
N ASN A 36 9.95 10.16 32.80
CA ASN A 36 11.29 9.57 32.60
C ASN A 36 11.55 8.27 33.39
N HIS A 37 10.48 7.55 33.74
CA HIS A 37 10.56 6.18 34.21
C HIS A 37 10.61 5.24 33.00
N GLN A 38 11.70 4.49 32.91
CA GLN A 38 11.94 3.51 31.87
C GLN A 38 11.68 2.13 32.41
N HIS A 39 10.97 1.31 31.66
CA HIS A 39 10.83 -0.13 31.91
C HIS A 39 11.01 -0.87 30.58
N LEU A 40 11.56 -2.06 30.63
CA LEU A 40 11.75 -2.89 29.44
C LEU A 40 10.59 -3.86 29.35
N GLU A 41 9.92 -3.89 28.21
CA GLU A 41 8.85 -4.84 27.91
C GLU A 41 9.33 -5.87 26.90
N MET A 42 8.77 -7.07 26.98
CA MET A 42 9.10 -8.17 26.07
C MET A 42 7.91 -9.08 25.85
N VAL A 43 7.89 -9.77 24.71
CA VAL A 43 6.94 -10.84 24.43
C VAL A 43 7.64 -12.18 24.55
N LEU A 44 7.10 -13.05 25.41
CA LEU A 44 7.63 -14.38 25.69
C LEU A 44 6.70 -15.44 25.09
N THR A 45 7.25 -16.32 24.26
CA THR A 45 6.49 -17.39 23.59
C THR A 45 6.99 -18.77 24.03
N ASP A 46 6.09 -19.65 24.46
CA ASP A 46 6.46 -21.03 24.84
C ASP A 46 6.45 -22.01 23.66
N SER A 47 6.72 -23.29 23.95
CA SER A 47 6.74 -24.38 22.95
C SER A 47 5.40 -24.64 22.26
N LYS A 48 4.29 -24.19 22.83
CA LYS A 48 2.95 -24.31 22.25
C LYS A 48 2.57 -23.10 21.41
N GLY A 49 3.39 -22.06 21.41
CA GLY A 49 3.12 -20.78 20.76
C GLY A 49 2.28 -19.84 21.62
N ASP A 50 2.02 -20.17 22.88
CA ASP A 50 1.30 -19.31 23.80
C ASP A 50 2.20 -18.14 24.22
N LYS A 51 1.67 -16.92 24.15
CA LYS A 51 2.41 -15.66 24.39
C LYS A 51 2.05 -15.06 25.74
N ILE A 52 3.03 -14.48 26.43
CA ILE A 52 2.83 -13.67 27.64
C ILE A 52 3.76 -12.46 27.65
N GLN A 53 3.25 -11.34 28.16
CA GLN A 53 4.02 -10.10 28.28
C GLN A 53 4.92 -10.17 29.52
N GLY A 54 6.21 -9.91 29.33
CA GLY A 54 7.20 -9.74 30.39
C GLY A 54 7.58 -8.27 30.56
N ILE A 55 7.80 -7.84 31.80
CA ILE A 55 8.21 -6.48 32.14
C ILE A 55 9.40 -6.53 33.11
N ILE A 56 10.46 -5.80 32.79
CA ILE A 56 11.58 -5.49 33.70
C ILE A 56 11.45 -4.04 34.13
N VAL A 57 11.38 -3.82 35.45
CA VAL A 57 11.34 -2.47 36.05
C VAL A 57 12.69 -1.77 35.97
N LYS A 58 12.70 -0.43 35.98
CA LYS A 58 13.88 0.44 35.78
C LYS A 58 15.14 -0.04 36.50
N ASP A 59 15.01 -0.34 37.78
CA ASP A 59 16.12 -0.67 38.67
C ASP A 59 16.84 -1.97 38.27
N ASP A 60 16.15 -2.84 37.53
CA ASP A 60 16.66 -4.14 37.09
C ASP A 60 17.04 -4.17 35.59
N ILE A 61 16.82 -3.08 34.83
CA ILE A 61 17.18 -3.00 33.40
C ILE A 61 18.68 -3.13 33.21
N ALA A 62 19.50 -2.46 34.03
CA ALA A 62 20.95 -2.53 33.91
C ALA A 62 21.49 -3.96 34.13
N LYS A 63 20.78 -4.77 34.92
CA LYS A 63 21.13 -6.16 35.20
C LYS A 63 20.78 -7.10 34.04
N TRP A 64 19.60 -6.93 33.44
CA TRP A 64 19.05 -7.89 32.47
C TRP A 64 19.08 -7.43 31.02
N GLY A 65 19.04 -6.12 30.76
CA GLY A 65 18.90 -5.54 29.43
C GLY A 65 20.06 -5.83 28.47
N SER A 66 21.26 -6.15 29.00
CA SER A 66 22.41 -6.58 28.20
C SER A 66 22.53 -8.09 28.03
N ILE A 67 21.77 -8.87 28.81
CA ILE A 67 21.81 -10.35 28.84
C ILE A 67 20.71 -10.95 27.97
N LEU A 68 19.55 -10.30 27.96
CA LEU A 68 18.40 -10.72 27.18
C LEU A 68 18.57 -10.28 25.73
N ILE A 69 18.42 -11.22 24.81
CA ILE A 69 18.54 -11.00 23.36
C ILE A 69 17.29 -11.58 22.71
N GLU A 70 16.71 -10.84 21.78
CA GLU A 70 15.58 -11.32 20.98
C GLU A 70 15.93 -12.60 20.21
N GLN A 71 14.90 -13.39 19.90
CA GLN A 71 14.95 -14.69 19.23
C GLN A 71 15.69 -15.81 19.99
N LYS A 72 16.37 -15.49 21.08
CA LYS A 72 16.96 -16.47 21.99
C LYS A 72 15.94 -17.06 22.94
N THR A 73 16.27 -18.23 23.47
CA THR A 73 15.41 -18.99 24.36
C THR A 73 15.99 -19.09 25.75
N TYR A 74 15.13 -18.99 26.76
CA TYR A 74 15.50 -18.86 28.16
C TYR A 74 14.62 -19.74 29.03
N VAL A 75 15.20 -20.25 30.11
CA VAL A 75 14.46 -20.73 31.27
C VAL A 75 14.29 -19.57 32.22
N MET A 76 13.05 -19.23 32.55
CA MET A 76 12.71 -18.16 33.48
C MET A 76 11.98 -18.73 34.69
N GLN A 77 12.41 -18.32 35.89
CA GLN A 77 11.78 -18.70 37.15
C GLN A 77 11.87 -17.56 38.18
N ASN A 78 11.09 -17.67 39.26
CA ASN A 78 11.04 -16.68 40.34
C ASN A 78 10.68 -15.26 39.84
N PHE A 79 9.69 -15.18 38.96
CA PHE A 79 9.08 -13.94 38.49
C PHE A 79 7.72 -13.73 39.17
N LYS A 80 7.27 -12.48 39.26
CA LYS A 80 5.93 -12.16 39.77
C LYS A 80 4.92 -12.20 38.63
N VAL A 81 3.69 -12.61 38.93
CA VAL A 81 2.59 -12.63 37.96
C VAL A 81 1.53 -11.64 38.43
N LEU A 82 1.17 -10.69 37.57
CA LEU A 82 0.13 -9.70 37.84
C LEU A 82 -0.97 -9.79 36.77
N LYS A 83 -2.16 -9.27 37.06
CA LYS A 83 -3.20 -9.14 36.04
C LYS A 83 -2.74 -8.19 34.93
N ASN A 84 -3.06 -8.56 33.69
CA ASN A 84 -2.77 -7.73 32.53
C ASN A 84 -3.91 -6.72 32.32
N ASP A 85 -3.92 -5.67 33.13
CA ASP A 85 -4.91 -4.57 33.11
C ASP A 85 -4.45 -3.38 32.26
N LEU A 86 -3.48 -3.59 31.36
CA LEU A 86 -2.99 -2.54 30.46
C LEU A 86 -4.07 -2.16 29.43
N GLN A 87 -4.17 -0.86 29.14
CA GLN A 87 -5.06 -0.35 28.09
C GLN A 87 -4.69 -0.89 26.70
N PHE A 88 -3.40 -1.16 26.49
CA PHE A 88 -2.85 -1.80 25.29
C PHE A 88 -2.19 -3.12 25.71
N LYS A 89 -2.72 -4.24 25.21
CA LYS A 89 -2.22 -5.59 25.49
C LYS A 89 -1.61 -6.15 24.22
N LEU A 90 -0.35 -6.56 24.28
CA LEU A 90 0.39 -7.12 23.13
C LEU A 90 0.12 -8.63 22.96
N CYS A 91 -0.40 -9.25 24.01
CA CYS A 91 -0.86 -10.63 23.98
C CYS A 91 -2.17 -10.75 24.76
N ASP A 92 -3.06 -11.62 24.30
CA ASP A 92 -4.37 -11.84 24.91
C ASP A 92 -4.30 -12.57 26.27
N HIS A 93 -3.09 -12.83 26.78
CA HIS A 93 -2.89 -13.48 28.06
C HIS A 93 -3.42 -12.59 29.22
N PRO A 94 -4.25 -13.15 30.12
CA PRO A 94 -4.90 -12.39 31.20
C PRO A 94 -3.92 -11.89 32.26
N CYS A 95 -2.70 -12.41 32.26
CA CYS A 95 -1.64 -12.05 33.20
C CYS A 95 -0.40 -11.56 32.48
N LYS A 96 0.41 -10.75 33.17
CA LYS A 96 1.74 -10.30 32.76
C LYS A 96 2.79 -10.72 33.80
N MET A 97 4.00 -10.96 33.34
CA MET A 97 5.14 -11.35 34.16
C MET A 97 5.98 -10.12 34.50
N ILE A 98 6.37 -9.98 35.77
CA ILE A 98 7.30 -8.97 36.24
C ILE A 98 8.59 -9.67 36.66
N ILE A 99 9.65 -9.38 35.93
CA ILE A 99 11.01 -9.81 36.21
C ILE A 99 11.62 -8.79 37.17
N HIS A 100 12.16 -9.28 38.29
CA HIS A 100 12.81 -8.45 39.30
C HIS A 100 14.21 -8.99 39.62
N GLY A 101 14.99 -8.29 40.44
CA GLY A 101 16.38 -8.65 40.74
C GLY A 101 16.59 -10.06 41.32
N GLY A 102 15.55 -10.68 41.88
CA GLY A 102 15.56 -12.06 42.40
C GLY A 102 15.15 -13.13 41.38
N SER A 103 14.65 -12.74 40.21
CA SER A 103 14.32 -13.69 39.14
C SER A 103 15.58 -14.40 38.64
N VAL A 104 15.42 -15.65 38.22
CA VAL A 104 16.52 -16.44 37.65
C VAL A 104 16.20 -16.68 36.19
N ILE A 105 17.09 -16.21 35.32
CA ILE A 105 16.97 -16.31 33.88
C ILE A 105 18.26 -16.94 33.36
N CYS A 106 18.14 -18.07 32.67
CA CYS A 106 19.27 -18.77 32.08
C CYS A 106 18.99 -19.00 30.60
N GLU A 107 19.90 -18.59 29.71
CA GLU A 107 19.83 -18.97 28.29
C GLU A 107 19.88 -20.49 28.19
N HIS A 108 18.92 -21.08 27.48
CA HIS A 108 18.85 -22.51 27.28
C HIS A 108 18.25 -22.80 25.90
N PRO A 109 18.91 -23.60 25.04
CA PRO A 109 18.43 -23.86 23.70
C PRO A 109 17.15 -24.70 23.73
N PHE A 110 16.06 -24.16 23.21
CA PHE A 110 14.80 -24.88 23.03
C PHE A 110 14.47 -25.01 21.53
N PRO A 111 14.89 -26.10 20.87
CA PRO A 111 14.65 -26.30 19.43
C PRO A 111 13.16 -26.46 19.09
N ASN A 112 12.33 -26.90 20.05
CA ASN A 112 10.90 -27.13 19.87
C ASN A 112 10.05 -25.86 20.05
N ILE A 113 10.64 -24.74 20.49
CA ILE A 113 9.95 -23.46 20.55
C ILE A 113 10.02 -22.85 19.13
N PRO A 114 8.88 -22.57 18.46
CA PRO A 114 8.85 -22.14 17.07
C PRO A 114 9.53 -20.77 16.88
N ARG A 115 10.38 -20.64 15.85
CA ARG A 115 10.90 -19.32 15.41
C ARG A 115 9.73 -18.64 14.74
N THR A 116 9.12 -17.69 15.45
CA THR A 116 8.00 -16.82 15.09
C THR A 116 7.05 -17.38 14.02
N LYS A 117 5.93 -17.94 14.47
CA LYS A 117 4.80 -18.32 13.61
C LYS A 117 3.98 -17.08 13.29
N VAL A 118 3.70 -16.85 12.01
CA VAL A 118 2.79 -15.81 11.51
C VAL A 118 1.41 -15.99 12.13
N GLU A 119 0.90 -14.94 12.77
CA GLU A 119 -0.41 -14.93 13.43
C GLU A 119 -1.37 -14.08 12.60
N PHE A 120 -2.43 -14.72 12.08
CA PHE A 120 -3.41 -14.05 11.22
C PHE A 120 -4.48 -13.35 12.07
N LYS A 121 -4.63 -12.04 11.92
CA LYS A 121 -5.72 -11.26 12.52
C LYS A 121 -7.00 -11.36 11.69
N THR A 122 -8.14 -11.30 12.36
CA THR A 122 -9.46 -11.34 11.71
C THR A 122 -9.84 -9.96 11.15
N PHE A 123 -10.71 -9.94 10.14
CA PHE A 123 -11.14 -8.71 9.44
C PHE A 123 -11.77 -7.67 10.36
N ALA A 124 -12.48 -8.09 11.42
CA ALA A 124 -13.08 -7.19 12.40
C ALA A 124 -12.04 -6.47 13.29
N GLU A 125 -10.91 -7.12 13.57
CA GLU A 125 -9.83 -6.56 14.39
C GLU A 125 -9.04 -5.50 13.62
N ILE A 126 -8.90 -5.70 12.30
CA ILE A 126 -8.30 -4.72 11.38
C ILE A 126 -9.16 -3.45 11.28
N LEU A 127 -10.49 -3.61 11.19
CA LEU A 127 -11.44 -2.50 11.03
C LEU A 127 -11.60 -1.62 12.27
N THR A 128 -11.27 -2.13 13.46
CA THR A 128 -11.40 -1.39 14.73
C THR A 128 -10.15 -0.57 15.09
N GLY A 129 -9.15 -0.52 14.20
CA GLY A 129 -7.96 0.32 14.40
C GLY A 129 -6.99 -0.22 15.47
N LYS A 130 -7.15 -1.47 15.91
CA LYS A 130 -6.15 -2.19 16.72
C LYS A 130 -5.05 -2.76 15.80
N MET A 131 -4.36 -1.87 15.10
CA MET A 131 -3.33 -2.20 14.11
C MET A 131 -1.91 -1.88 14.60
N SER A 132 -1.73 -1.56 15.88
CA SER A 132 -0.42 -1.12 16.39
C SER A 132 0.04 -1.95 17.58
N GLU A 133 1.10 -2.74 17.34
CA GLU A 133 2.19 -2.89 18.31
C GLU A 133 3.37 -2.01 17.85
N PRO A 134 4.13 -1.40 18.78
CA PRO A 134 5.25 -0.55 18.45
C PRO A 134 6.48 -1.42 18.15
N ASN A 135 6.50 -2.07 16.98
CA ASN A 135 7.70 -2.51 16.23
C ASN A 135 7.33 -3.69 15.31
N ASP A 136 6.70 -3.40 14.17
CA ASP A 136 6.71 -4.35 13.05
C ASP A 136 8.13 -4.41 12.49
N SER A 137 8.89 -5.45 12.84
CA SER A 137 10.13 -5.79 12.15
C SER A 137 9.80 -6.36 10.77
N TYR A 138 10.02 -5.55 9.74
CA TYR A 138 9.91 -5.94 8.34
C TYR A 138 10.91 -7.07 8.04
N ALA A 139 10.42 -8.21 7.55
CA ALA A 139 11.30 -9.23 6.97
C ALA A 139 11.82 -8.72 5.62
N GLU A 140 13.13 -8.52 5.51
CA GLU A 140 13.82 -8.15 4.28
C GLU A 140 13.68 -9.26 3.23
N VAL A 141 13.19 -8.89 2.04
CA VAL A 141 13.33 -9.68 0.81
C VAL A 141 14.03 -8.79 -0.20
N ASP A 142 15.15 -9.26 -0.73
CA ASP A 142 16.02 -8.58 -1.70
C ASP A 142 15.21 -7.99 -2.87
N THR A 143 15.18 -6.65 -2.97
CA THR A 143 14.79 -5.96 -4.20
C THR A 143 15.96 -6.03 -5.20
N PRO A 144 15.72 -6.35 -6.48
CA PRO A 144 16.76 -6.20 -7.50
C PRO A 144 17.24 -4.74 -7.54
N PRO A 145 18.55 -4.47 -7.64
CA PRO A 145 19.06 -3.10 -7.80
C PRO A 145 18.51 -2.47 -9.09
N GLY A 146 17.78 -1.34 -8.99
CA GLY A 146 17.15 -0.69 -10.16
C GLY A 146 16.27 0.52 -9.86
N ASP A 147 15.78 1.18 -10.92
CA ASP A 147 14.79 2.27 -10.84
C ASP A 147 13.45 1.73 -10.30
N PRO A 148 12.89 2.31 -9.22
CA PRO A 148 11.64 1.81 -8.63
C PRO A 148 10.43 1.92 -9.57
N ILE A 149 10.44 2.84 -10.55
CA ILE A 149 9.39 2.91 -11.58
C ILE A 149 9.54 1.73 -12.55
N ASP A 150 10.77 1.41 -12.97
CA ASP A 150 11.02 0.21 -13.79
C ASP A 150 10.56 -1.05 -13.03
N ALA A 151 10.94 -1.20 -11.76
CA ALA A 151 10.59 -2.36 -10.95
C ALA A 151 9.06 -2.60 -10.88
N ILE A 152 8.26 -1.58 -10.59
CA ILE A 152 6.79 -1.74 -10.55
C ILE A 152 6.18 -1.96 -11.94
N VAL A 153 6.77 -1.38 -12.98
CA VAL A 153 6.34 -1.60 -14.36
C VAL A 153 6.62 -3.03 -14.79
N GLN A 154 7.81 -3.58 -14.51
CA GLN A 154 8.16 -4.96 -14.85
C GLN A 154 7.32 -5.97 -14.07
N SER A 155 7.05 -5.72 -12.78
CA SER A 155 6.22 -6.63 -11.98
C SER A 155 4.76 -6.62 -12.43
N THR A 156 4.21 -5.44 -12.76
CA THR A 156 2.81 -5.30 -13.16
C THR A 156 2.59 -5.72 -14.61
N TYR A 157 3.51 -5.36 -15.50
CA TYR A 157 3.46 -5.59 -16.95
C TYR A 157 4.69 -6.38 -17.44
N PRO A 158 4.79 -7.68 -17.10
CA PRO A 158 5.92 -8.49 -17.53
C PRO A 158 5.99 -8.59 -19.06
N ASN A 159 7.18 -8.43 -19.62
CA ASN A 159 7.45 -8.44 -21.06
C ASN A 159 6.62 -7.42 -21.86
N LEU A 160 6.39 -6.22 -21.30
CA LEU A 160 5.52 -5.18 -21.86
C LEU A 160 5.80 -4.87 -23.33
N VAL A 161 7.07 -4.76 -23.74
CA VAL A 161 7.47 -4.47 -25.13
C VAL A 161 6.92 -5.50 -26.13
N SER A 162 6.75 -6.76 -25.70
CA SER A 162 6.19 -7.84 -26.53
C SER A 162 4.67 -7.96 -26.44
N GLN A 163 4.06 -7.45 -25.35
CA GLN A 163 2.62 -7.58 -25.05
C GLN A 163 1.85 -6.27 -25.20
N TYR A 164 2.49 -5.18 -25.66
CA TYR A 164 1.89 -3.85 -25.74
C TYR A 164 0.66 -3.74 -26.66
N ASN A 165 0.46 -4.72 -27.54
CA ASN A 165 -0.71 -4.80 -28.43
C ASN A 165 -1.71 -5.87 -27.99
N ASN A 166 -1.46 -6.58 -26.88
CA ASN A 166 -2.35 -7.60 -26.36
C ASN A 166 -3.44 -6.96 -25.48
N GLU A 167 -4.65 -6.91 -26.03
CA GLU A 167 -5.80 -6.26 -25.37
C GLU A 167 -6.15 -6.90 -24.02
N GLN A 168 -6.12 -8.24 -23.90
CA GLN A 168 -6.45 -8.94 -22.65
C GLN A 168 -5.38 -8.70 -21.58
N PHE A 169 -4.12 -8.64 -22.00
CA PHE A 169 -3.01 -8.33 -21.11
C PHE A 169 -3.14 -6.92 -20.51
N LEU A 170 -3.50 -5.93 -21.32
CA LEU A 170 -3.66 -4.54 -20.88
C LEU A 170 -4.96 -4.30 -20.11
N GLN A 171 -6.03 -5.05 -20.46
CA GLN A 171 -7.31 -5.01 -19.76
C GLN A 171 -7.19 -5.44 -18.30
N SER A 172 -6.44 -6.50 -18.05
CA SER A 172 -6.36 -7.16 -16.74
C SER A 172 -5.39 -6.48 -15.77
N ARG A 173 -4.72 -5.39 -16.18
CA ARG A 173 -3.57 -4.82 -15.45
C ARG A 173 -3.67 -3.31 -15.27
N ALA A 174 -3.23 -2.83 -14.11
CA ALA A 174 -3.10 -1.39 -13.81
C ALA A 174 -2.07 -1.14 -12.70
N ILE A 175 -1.36 -0.01 -12.76
CA ILE A 175 -0.57 0.49 -11.64
C ILE A 175 -1.40 1.55 -10.91
N LEU A 176 -1.52 1.42 -9.58
CA LEU A 176 -2.24 2.34 -8.72
C LEU A 176 -1.27 3.15 -7.86
N THR A 177 -1.52 4.45 -7.76
CA THR A 177 -0.74 5.37 -6.91
C THR A 177 -1.62 6.43 -6.27
N SER A 178 -1.05 7.25 -5.38
CA SER A 178 -1.80 8.22 -4.58
C SER A 178 -1.98 9.58 -5.24
N THR A 179 -1.08 10.01 -6.15
CA THR A 179 -1.13 11.36 -6.75
C THR A 179 -1.01 11.35 -8.27
N ASP A 180 -1.60 12.35 -8.93
CA ASP A 180 -1.56 12.46 -10.40
C ASP A 180 -0.13 12.74 -10.91
N GLU A 181 0.76 13.38 -10.13
CA GLU A 181 2.16 13.59 -10.56
C GLU A 181 2.91 12.27 -10.73
N VAL A 182 2.67 11.31 -9.83
CA VAL A 182 3.29 9.99 -9.89
C VAL A 182 2.68 9.17 -11.05
N VAL A 183 1.37 9.33 -11.29
CA VAL A 183 0.71 8.75 -12.47
C VAL A 183 1.36 9.24 -13.76
N ASP A 184 1.58 10.55 -13.88
CA ASP A 184 2.25 11.15 -15.05
C ASP A 184 3.67 10.56 -15.24
N GLN A 185 4.46 10.45 -14.16
CA GLN A 185 5.82 9.90 -14.23
C GLN A 185 5.84 8.45 -14.74
N ILE A 186 4.96 7.60 -14.22
CA ILE A 186 4.91 6.19 -14.62
C ILE A 186 4.40 6.06 -16.06
N ASN A 187 3.34 6.78 -16.42
CA ASN A 187 2.80 6.73 -17.78
C ASN A 187 3.81 7.26 -18.82
N ASP A 188 4.53 8.35 -18.52
CA ASP A 188 5.58 8.89 -19.39
C ASP A 188 6.76 7.93 -19.53
N TYR A 189 7.13 7.24 -18.44
CA TYR A 189 8.14 6.19 -18.47
C TYR A 189 7.71 5.03 -19.36
N VAL A 190 6.50 4.50 -19.14
CA VAL A 190 5.97 3.37 -19.91
C VAL A 190 5.87 3.71 -21.40
N LEU A 191 5.38 4.91 -21.75
CA LEU A 191 5.24 5.34 -23.14
C LEU A 191 6.57 5.33 -23.91
N LYS A 192 7.70 5.61 -23.24
CA LYS A 192 9.04 5.54 -23.87
C LYS A 192 9.46 4.10 -24.21
N LEU A 193 8.95 3.12 -23.48
CA LEU A 193 9.22 1.70 -23.72
C LEU A 193 8.38 1.12 -24.86
N ILE A 194 7.18 1.67 -25.09
CA ILE A 194 6.26 1.14 -26.10
C ILE A 194 6.79 1.41 -27.51
N PRO A 195 6.92 0.38 -28.37
CA PRO A 195 7.28 0.58 -29.76
C PRO A 195 6.12 1.19 -30.56
N GLY A 196 6.43 2.03 -31.54
CA GLY A 196 5.42 2.62 -32.44
C GLY A 196 5.67 4.09 -32.76
N GLU A 197 5.00 4.58 -33.79
CA GLU A 197 5.05 6.00 -34.19
C GLU A 197 4.42 6.88 -33.12
N GLU A 198 5.19 7.89 -32.67
CA GLU A 198 4.71 8.89 -31.73
C GLU A 198 3.97 10.00 -32.44
N ARG A 199 2.76 10.31 -31.94
CA ARG A 199 2.05 11.53 -32.32
C ARG A 199 1.87 12.45 -31.12
N VAL A 200 2.48 13.62 -31.22
CA VAL A 200 2.36 14.67 -30.21
C VAL A 200 1.20 15.59 -30.56
N ILE A 201 0.31 15.80 -29.60
CA ILE A 201 -0.90 16.61 -29.75
C ILE A 201 -0.92 17.67 -28.64
N TYR A 202 -0.89 18.93 -29.07
CA TYR A 202 -0.93 20.08 -28.18
C TYR A 202 -2.36 20.60 -27.99
N SER A 203 -2.73 20.93 -26.76
CA SER A 203 -4.01 21.55 -26.43
C SER A 203 -4.05 23.00 -26.92
N ALA A 204 -5.24 23.53 -27.16
CA ALA A 204 -5.45 24.96 -27.32
C ALA A 204 -6.12 25.48 -26.05
N ASN A 205 -5.49 26.44 -25.36
CA ASN A 205 -5.95 26.93 -24.07
C ASN A 205 -6.42 28.39 -24.20
N ARG A 206 -7.50 28.73 -23.52
CA ARG A 206 -7.98 30.11 -23.38
C ARG A 206 -8.49 30.33 -21.95
N SER A 207 -8.45 31.57 -21.51
CA SER A 207 -9.08 32.02 -20.26
C SER A 207 -10.36 32.77 -20.57
N GLU A 208 -11.44 32.46 -19.86
CA GLU A 208 -12.61 33.34 -19.75
C GLU A 208 -12.48 34.13 -18.44
N VAL A 209 -12.48 35.45 -18.53
CA VAL A 209 -12.43 36.37 -17.39
C VAL A 209 -13.79 37.06 -17.30
N ASN A 210 -14.39 37.07 -16.12
CA ASN A 210 -15.71 37.69 -15.91
C ASN A 210 -15.64 39.21 -15.69
N ASP A 211 -14.45 39.77 -15.45
CA ASP A 211 -14.26 41.19 -15.13
C ASP A 211 -13.19 41.84 -16.01
N VAL A 212 -13.58 42.92 -16.70
CA VAL A 212 -12.92 43.46 -17.91
C VAL A 212 -11.69 44.33 -17.61
N GLN A 213 -11.17 44.38 -16.37
CA GLN A 213 -10.15 45.39 -16.01
C GLN A 213 -8.93 44.92 -15.19
N ALA A 214 -8.64 43.63 -15.05
CA ALA A 214 -7.47 43.20 -14.24
C ALA A 214 -6.56 42.10 -14.81
N PHE A 215 -6.79 41.61 -16.03
CA PHE A 215 -5.89 40.60 -16.62
C PHE A 215 -5.64 40.91 -18.10
N ASP A 216 -4.80 41.92 -18.35
CA ASP A 216 -4.08 42.02 -19.62
C ASP A 216 -3.37 40.68 -19.88
N ALA A 217 -3.91 39.95 -20.87
CA ALA A 217 -3.47 38.68 -21.43
C ALA A 217 -2.68 37.74 -20.49
N ILE A 218 -3.40 36.86 -19.78
CA ILE A 218 -2.75 35.70 -19.11
C ILE A 218 -1.86 34.99 -20.15
N PRO A 219 -0.54 34.84 -19.89
CA PRO A 219 0.36 34.28 -20.88
C PRO A 219 -0.09 32.89 -21.33
N PRO A 220 -0.07 32.58 -22.64
CA PRO A 220 -0.47 31.27 -23.12
C PRO A 220 0.40 30.16 -22.53
N GLU A 221 1.69 30.41 -22.27
CA GLU A 221 2.61 29.47 -21.62
C GLU A 221 2.16 29.15 -20.19
N PHE A 222 1.65 30.14 -19.46
CA PHE A 222 1.10 29.93 -18.12
C PHE A 222 -0.12 29.00 -18.20
N LEU A 223 -1.08 29.27 -19.11
CA LEU A 223 -2.26 28.41 -19.29
C LEU A 223 -1.89 26.99 -19.72
N GLN A 224 -0.81 26.83 -20.49
CA GLN A 224 -0.25 25.54 -20.91
C GLN A 224 0.39 24.77 -19.75
N SER A 225 0.97 25.47 -18.77
CA SER A 225 1.62 24.85 -17.60
C SER A 225 0.64 24.28 -16.57
N LEU A 226 -0.61 24.76 -16.55
CA LEU A 226 -1.62 24.35 -15.57
C LEU A 226 -2.01 22.89 -15.70
N LYS A 227 -1.92 22.13 -14.60
CA LYS A 227 -2.37 20.75 -14.47
C LYS A 227 -3.52 20.64 -13.48
N THR A 228 -4.46 19.74 -13.77
CA THR A 228 -5.59 19.40 -12.88
C THR A 228 -6.12 18.02 -13.26
N SER A 229 -6.67 17.28 -12.29
CA SER A 229 -7.20 15.93 -12.49
C SER A 229 -8.37 15.86 -13.48
N ASP A 230 -9.08 16.98 -13.65
CA ASP A 230 -10.32 17.12 -14.44
C ASP A 230 -10.06 17.39 -15.93
N LEU A 231 -8.82 17.70 -16.30
CA LEU A 231 -8.42 18.07 -17.66
C LEU A 231 -7.24 17.22 -18.14
N PRO A 232 -7.17 16.90 -19.43
CA PRO A 232 -5.98 16.30 -20.01
C PRO A 232 -4.79 17.27 -19.97
N ASN A 233 -3.57 16.74 -19.99
CA ASN A 233 -2.34 17.53 -20.09
C ASN A 233 -2.28 18.33 -21.41
N HIS A 234 -1.56 19.46 -21.39
CA HIS A 234 -1.38 20.30 -22.57
C HIS A 234 -0.74 19.51 -23.73
N LYS A 235 0.34 18.77 -23.44
CA LYS A 235 1.01 17.88 -24.39
C LYS A 235 0.57 16.45 -24.15
N LEU A 236 0.01 15.80 -25.18
CA LEU A 236 -0.26 14.36 -25.19
C LEU A 236 0.63 13.68 -26.23
N THR A 237 1.44 12.70 -25.82
CA THR A 237 2.22 11.86 -26.72
C THR A 237 1.53 10.51 -26.88
N LEU A 238 0.89 10.26 -28.01
CA LEU A 238 0.06 9.08 -28.25
C LEU A 238 0.76 8.09 -29.20
N LYS A 239 0.60 6.80 -28.90
CA LYS A 239 0.95 5.67 -29.77
C LYS A 239 -0.25 4.74 -29.92
N VAL A 240 -0.39 4.10 -31.08
CA VAL A 240 -1.36 3.00 -31.25
C VAL A 240 -1.01 1.86 -30.28
N GLY A 241 -2.01 1.23 -29.68
CA GLY A 241 -1.86 0.22 -28.63
C GLY A 241 -1.85 0.77 -27.20
N THR A 242 -1.79 2.09 -27.02
CA THR A 242 -1.74 2.71 -25.68
C THR A 242 -3.11 2.62 -24.97
N PRO A 243 -3.19 2.10 -23.74
CA PRO A 243 -4.35 2.22 -22.88
C PRO A 243 -4.59 3.67 -22.45
N ILE A 244 -5.83 4.11 -22.61
CA ILE A 244 -6.32 5.43 -22.24
C ILE A 244 -7.61 5.30 -21.43
N MET A 245 -8.03 6.37 -20.76
CA MET A 245 -9.26 6.44 -19.99
C MET A 245 -10.00 7.73 -20.35
N LEU A 246 -11.31 7.65 -20.56
CA LEU A 246 -12.15 8.82 -20.84
C LEU A 246 -12.28 9.72 -19.60
N LEU A 247 -12.27 11.04 -19.82
CA LEU A 247 -12.53 12.05 -18.78
C LEU A 247 -13.96 12.62 -18.83
N ARG A 248 -14.73 12.30 -19.87
CA ARG A 248 -16.08 12.84 -20.11
C ARG A 248 -16.96 11.74 -20.70
N ASP A 249 -18.25 11.88 -20.46
CA ASP A 249 -19.28 11.03 -21.06
C ASP A 249 -19.44 11.40 -22.54
N PHE A 250 -19.40 10.39 -23.41
CA PHE A 250 -19.61 10.56 -24.86
C PHE A 250 -20.89 9.91 -25.32
N ASP A 251 -21.04 8.63 -24.99
CA ASP A 251 -22.22 7.85 -25.33
C ASP A 251 -22.51 6.90 -24.16
N PRO A 252 -23.21 7.38 -23.13
CA PRO A 252 -23.59 6.56 -21.98
C PRO A 252 -24.44 5.34 -22.37
N ALA A 253 -25.24 5.44 -23.44
CA ALA A 253 -26.07 4.33 -23.90
C ALA A 253 -25.21 3.20 -24.49
N ALA A 254 -24.15 3.56 -25.22
CA ALA A 254 -23.13 2.63 -25.70
C ALA A 254 -22.02 2.35 -24.66
N GLY A 255 -22.16 2.79 -23.40
CA GLY A 255 -21.24 2.48 -22.32
C GLY A 255 -19.92 3.25 -22.34
N PHE A 256 -19.83 4.36 -23.07
CA PHE A 256 -18.68 5.26 -23.12
C PHE A 256 -18.89 6.45 -22.17
N TYR A 257 -18.68 6.20 -20.88
CA TYR A 257 -18.78 7.18 -19.80
C TYR A 257 -17.39 7.52 -19.22
N ASN A 258 -17.31 8.54 -18.37
CA ASN A 258 -16.10 8.94 -17.66
C ASN A 258 -15.50 7.76 -16.88
N GLY A 259 -14.20 7.51 -17.04
CA GLY A 259 -13.51 6.36 -16.46
C GLY A 259 -13.46 5.13 -17.38
N THR A 260 -14.19 5.10 -18.50
CA THR A 260 -14.10 3.96 -19.44
C THR A 260 -12.66 3.84 -19.96
N ARG A 261 -12.02 2.68 -19.72
CA ARG A 261 -10.70 2.33 -20.27
C ARG A 261 -10.84 1.83 -21.69
N LEU A 262 -9.99 2.35 -22.57
CA LEU A 262 -9.94 2.04 -23.99
C LEU A 262 -8.47 1.78 -24.42
N ILE A 263 -8.28 1.16 -25.58
CA ILE A 263 -6.99 1.08 -26.28
C ILE A 263 -7.06 1.89 -27.56
N VAL A 264 -6.05 2.74 -27.80
CA VAL A 264 -5.93 3.49 -29.06
C VAL A 264 -5.72 2.52 -30.22
N THR A 265 -6.62 2.52 -31.20
CA THR A 265 -6.52 1.67 -32.40
C THR A 265 -6.08 2.45 -33.63
N TRP A 266 -6.38 3.75 -33.69
CA TRP A 266 -5.95 4.61 -34.78
C TRP A 266 -5.88 6.09 -34.37
N LEU A 267 -4.93 6.82 -34.97
CA LEU A 267 -4.66 8.24 -34.69
C LEU A 267 -4.86 9.09 -35.95
N GLY A 268 -6.03 9.74 -36.03
CA GLY A 268 -6.33 10.69 -37.08
C GLY A 268 -5.80 12.09 -36.80
N LYS A 269 -6.00 12.98 -37.78
CA LYS A 269 -5.66 14.41 -37.64
C LYS A 269 -6.56 15.14 -36.64
N PHE A 270 -7.84 14.78 -36.61
CA PHE A 270 -8.87 15.49 -35.84
C PHE A 270 -9.60 14.60 -34.81
N VAL A 271 -9.59 13.29 -35.04
CA VAL A 271 -10.26 12.30 -34.19
C VAL A 271 -9.31 11.16 -33.87
N LEU A 272 -9.50 10.56 -32.70
CA LEU A 272 -8.80 9.39 -32.24
C LEU A 272 -9.79 8.23 -32.22
N GLN A 273 -9.43 7.08 -32.78
CA GLN A 273 -10.23 5.87 -32.65
C GLN A 273 -9.69 5.03 -31.51
N ALA A 274 -10.58 4.56 -30.65
CA ALA A 274 -10.23 3.69 -29.54
C ALA A 274 -11.26 2.57 -29.39
N LYS A 275 -10.80 1.45 -28.82
CA LYS A 275 -11.59 0.25 -28.57
C LYS A 275 -11.78 0.06 -27.08
N SER A 276 -12.99 -0.23 -26.64
CA SER A 276 -13.27 -0.46 -25.23
C SER A 276 -12.62 -1.73 -24.71
N ILE A 277 -11.94 -1.62 -23.56
CA ILE A 277 -11.34 -2.74 -22.83
C ILE A 277 -11.92 -2.88 -21.42
N SER A 278 -12.97 -2.14 -21.08
CA SER A 278 -13.61 -2.22 -19.76
C SER A 278 -15.12 -1.97 -19.85
N GLY A 279 -15.85 -2.40 -18.82
CA GLY A 279 -17.30 -2.24 -18.76
C GLY A 279 -18.05 -3.34 -19.52
N LYS A 280 -19.34 -3.08 -19.82
CA LYS A 280 -20.24 -4.06 -20.43
C LYS A 280 -20.02 -4.24 -21.94
N ASN A 281 -19.42 -3.25 -22.59
CA ASN A 281 -19.30 -3.16 -24.04
C ASN A 281 -17.85 -3.30 -24.49
N ILE A 282 -17.13 -4.28 -23.93
CA ILE A 282 -15.75 -4.59 -24.31
C ILE A 282 -15.72 -4.96 -25.80
N GLY A 283 -14.80 -4.36 -26.54
CA GLY A 283 -14.65 -4.58 -27.97
C GLY A 283 -15.24 -3.49 -28.85
N GLU A 284 -16.16 -2.67 -28.31
CA GLU A 284 -16.80 -1.60 -29.07
C GLU A 284 -15.83 -0.48 -29.43
N LEU A 285 -16.00 0.09 -30.63
CA LEU A 285 -15.18 1.18 -31.14
C LEU A 285 -15.85 2.52 -30.92
N ILE A 286 -15.05 3.53 -30.59
CA ILE A 286 -15.48 4.93 -30.49
C ILE A 286 -14.50 5.85 -31.21
N LEU A 287 -15.04 6.87 -31.87
CA LEU A 287 -14.30 8.01 -32.38
C LEU A 287 -14.38 9.16 -31.38
N ILE A 288 -13.24 9.57 -30.86
CA ILE A 288 -13.11 10.60 -29.82
C ILE A 288 -12.57 11.87 -30.50
N PRO A 289 -13.35 12.96 -30.59
CA PRO A 289 -12.88 14.26 -31.02
C PRO A 289 -12.20 15.04 -29.88
N ARG A 290 -11.50 16.11 -30.24
CA ARG A 290 -11.07 17.13 -29.28
C ARG A 290 -12.26 18.01 -28.90
N ILE A 291 -12.44 18.25 -27.60
CA ILE A 291 -13.54 19.08 -27.08
C ILE A 291 -13.00 20.17 -26.17
N ASP A 292 -13.77 21.24 -25.99
CA ASP A 292 -13.49 22.27 -24.98
C ASP A 292 -13.91 21.74 -23.60
N MET A 293 -12.99 21.80 -22.64
CA MET A 293 -13.25 21.41 -21.25
C MET A 293 -12.79 22.51 -20.31
N SER A 294 -13.54 22.70 -19.22
CA SER A 294 -13.11 23.45 -18.05
C SER A 294 -13.07 22.52 -16.83
N PRO A 295 -12.23 22.83 -15.81
CA PRO A 295 -12.29 22.13 -14.54
C PRO A 295 -13.64 22.34 -13.86
N SER A 296 -14.06 21.39 -13.04
CA SER A 296 -15.36 21.45 -12.34
C SER A 296 -15.37 22.54 -11.26
N GLN A 297 -14.22 22.77 -10.63
CA GLN A 297 -13.97 23.87 -9.71
C GLN A 297 -12.75 24.65 -10.17
N SER A 298 -12.89 25.98 -10.29
CA SER A 298 -11.75 26.82 -10.64
C SER A 298 -10.90 27.08 -9.40
N GLN A 299 -9.65 26.64 -9.43
CA GLN A 299 -8.63 27.03 -8.46
C GLN A 299 -8.02 28.39 -8.79
N TRP A 300 -8.39 28.97 -9.93
CA TRP A 300 -7.79 30.17 -10.49
C TRP A 300 -8.82 31.31 -10.56
N PRO A 301 -8.37 32.58 -10.53
CA PRO A 301 -9.25 33.75 -10.63
C PRO A 301 -9.89 33.93 -12.03
N PHE A 302 -9.71 32.98 -12.93
CA PHE A 302 -10.27 32.94 -14.27
C PHE A 302 -10.73 31.51 -14.58
N LYS A 303 -11.61 31.37 -15.57
CA LYS A 303 -12.04 30.05 -16.04
C LYS A 303 -11.11 29.57 -17.16
N LEU A 304 -10.33 28.53 -16.87
CA LEU A 304 -9.51 27.84 -17.88
C LEU A 304 -10.41 27.01 -18.81
N ILE A 305 -10.26 27.21 -20.12
CA ILE A 305 -10.80 26.32 -21.14
C ILE A 305 -9.66 25.69 -21.92
N ARG A 306 -9.67 24.35 -21.97
CA ARG A 306 -8.69 23.54 -22.69
C ARG A 306 -9.39 22.72 -23.78
N ARG A 307 -9.05 22.99 -25.04
CA ARG A 307 -9.44 22.16 -26.19
C ARG A 307 -8.46 21.01 -26.37
N GLN A 308 -8.87 19.79 -26.05
CA GLN A 308 -8.02 18.60 -26.17
C GLN A 308 -8.88 17.33 -26.25
N PHE A 309 -8.27 16.19 -26.62
CA PHE A 309 -8.91 14.89 -26.41
C PHE A 309 -9.19 14.68 -24.91
N PRO A 310 -10.41 14.36 -24.51
CA PRO A 310 -10.81 14.18 -23.11
C PRO A 310 -10.37 12.81 -22.59
N ILE A 311 -9.06 12.58 -22.58
CA ILE A 311 -8.44 11.31 -22.22
C ILE A 311 -7.24 11.51 -21.30
N VAL A 312 -6.94 10.49 -20.52
CA VAL A 312 -5.65 10.33 -19.81
C VAL A 312 -5.07 8.96 -20.09
N PHE A 313 -3.76 8.79 -19.96
CA PHE A 313 -3.12 7.49 -20.06
C PHE A 313 -3.54 6.57 -18.92
N SER A 314 -3.59 5.27 -19.19
CA SER A 314 -4.19 4.28 -18.29
C SER A 314 -3.29 3.06 -18.04
N TYR A 315 -1.96 3.20 -18.15
CA TYR A 315 -1.06 2.18 -17.58
C TYR A 315 -0.98 2.31 -16.06
N ALA A 316 -0.90 3.55 -15.58
CA ALA A 316 -1.07 3.94 -14.19
C ALA A 316 -2.28 4.86 -14.00
N MET A 317 -2.89 4.83 -12.82
CA MET A 317 -3.95 5.73 -12.41
C MET A 317 -3.94 5.95 -10.88
N THR A 318 -4.65 6.97 -10.41
CA THR A 318 -4.80 7.17 -8.97
C THR A 318 -5.75 6.13 -8.37
N ILE A 319 -5.56 5.80 -7.10
CA ILE A 319 -6.46 4.90 -6.35
C ILE A 319 -7.91 5.39 -6.44
N ASN A 320 -8.13 6.71 -6.38
CA ASN A 320 -9.45 7.31 -6.52
C ASN A 320 -10.05 7.04 -7.90
N LYS A 321 -9.27 7.22 -8.98
CA LYS A 321 -9.73 6.97 -10.37
C LYS A 321 -9.92 5.48 -10.67
N SER A 322 -9.34 4.59 -9.88
CA SER A 322 -9.56 3.13 -10.02
C SER A 322 -10.94 2.66 -9.57
N GLN A 323 -11.73 3.52 -8.91
CA GLN A 323 -13.03 3.13 -8.36
C GLN A 323 -13.98 2.61 -9.45
N GLY A 324 -14.59 1.45 -9.21
CA GLY A 324 -15.47 0.79 -10.18
C GLY A 324 -14.77 -0.10 -11.19
N HIS A 325 -13.43 -0.17 -11.16
CA HIS A 325 -12.66 -1.14 -11.95
C HIS A 325 -12.20 -2.34 -11.11
N SER A 326 -11.95 -3.46 -11.79
CA SER A 326 -11.34 -4.65 -11.21
C SER A 326 -10.31 -5.23 -12.18
N PHE A 327 -9.14 -5.56 -11.67
CA PHE A 327 -7.97 -6.01 -12.42
C PHE A 327 -7.50 -7.37 -11.88
N ASP A 328 -6.90 -8.18 -12.74
CA ASP A 328 -6.28 -9.46 -12.34
C ASP A 328 -4.85 -9.23 -11.85
N THR A 329 -4.23 -8.10 -12.19
CA THR A 329 -2.97 -7.68 -11.56
C THR A 329 -2.95 -6.19 -11.31
N VAL A 330 -2.58 -5.80 -10.10
CA VAL A 330 -2.44 -4.41 -9.67
C VAL A 330 -1.05 -4.21 -9.10
N GLY A 331 -0.32 -3.24 -9.63
CA GLY A 331 0.90 -2.74 -9.01
C GLY A 331 0.58 -1.53 -8.14
N LEU A 332 0.73 -1.60 -6.83
CA LEU A 332 0.59 -0.46 -5.94
C LEU A 332 1.94 0.24 -5.77
N TYR A 333 2.07 1.46 -6.29
CA TYR A 333 3.28 2.28 -6.19
C TYR A 333 3.07 3.51 -5.31
N LEU A 334 3.76 3.56 -4.17
CA LEU A 334 3.65 4.66 -3.21
C LEU A 334 5.05 5.22 -2.88
N PRO A 335 5.51 6.28 -3.58
CA PRO A 335 6.83 6.87 -3.36
C PRO A 335 6.91 7.75 -2.10
N LYS A 336 5.77 8.02 -1.45
CA LYS A 336 5.68 8.70 -0.14
C LYS A 336 4.63 7.97 0.71
N PRO A 337 4.89 7.70 2.00
CA PRO A 337 3.92 7.08 2.91
C PRO A 337 2.88 8.11 3.37
N ARG A 338 2.06 8.61 2.44
CA ARG A 338 0.89 9.44 2.72
C ARG A 338 -0.35 8.67 2.31
N PHE A 339 -0.82 7.78 3.18
CA PHE A 339 -2.06 7.04 2.97
C PHE A 339 -3.09 7.35 4.06
N SER A 340 -4.36 7.41 3.67
CA SER A 340 -5.47 7.20 4.60
C SER A 340 -5.85 5.72 4.60
N ASN A 341 -6.41 5.21 5.72
CA ASN A 341 -6.89 3.81 5.80
C ASN A 341 -7.86 3.46 4.65
N GLY A 342 -8.58 4.44 4.11
CA GLY A 342 -9.48 4.28 2.96
C GLY A 342 -8.77 4.01 1.62
N GLN A 343 -7.55 4.52 1.41
CA GLN A 343 -6.83 4.33 0.14
C GLN A 343 -6.25 2.93 -0.01
N LEU A 344 -5.75 2.34 1.08
CA LEU A 344 -5.30 0.94 1.09
C LEU A 344 -6.49 -0.01 0.86
N CYS A 345 -7.58 0.19 1.60
CA CYS A 345 -8.81 -0.59 1.43
C CYS A 345 -9.33 -0.52 -0.02
N ALA A 346 -9.39 0.69 -0.59
CA ALA A 346 -9.80 0.88 -1.97
C ALA A 346 -8.92 0.08 -2.95
N THR A 347 -7.59 0.08 -2.78
CA THR A 347 -6.65 -0.67 -3.63
C THR A 347 -6.91 -2.18 -3.57
N PHE A 348 -7.09 -2.74 -2.37
CA PHE A 348 -7.36 -4.17 -2.21
C PHE A 348 -8.67 -4.62 -2.87
N THR A 349 -9.70 -3.76 -2.91
CA THR A 349 -10.95 -4.06 -3.62
C THR A 349 -10.83 -4.08 -5.15
N ARG A 350 -9.67 -3.68 -5.71
CA ARG A 350 -9.46 -3.67 -7.16
C ARG A 350 -8.83 -4.95 -7.71
N VAL A 351 -8.28 -5.81 -6.86
CA VAL A 351 -7.59 -7.02 -7.31
C VAL A 351 -8.54 -8.22 -7.23
N LYS A 352 -8.72 -8.95 -8.33
CA LYS A 352 -9.60 -10.14 -8.35
C LYS A 352 -9.02 -11.33 -7.57
N ASN A 353 -7.70 -11.37 -7.40
CA ASN A 353 -6.96 -12.48 -6.82
C ASN A 353 -5.75 -11.96 -6.00
N LYS A 354 -5.49 -12.58 -4.85
CA LYS A 354 -4.44 -12.14 -3.90
C LYS A 354 -3.03 -12.16 -4.49
N GLN A 355 -2.78 -13.07 -5.44
CA GLN A 355 -1.51 -13.19 -6.18
C GLN A 355 -1.34 -12.12 -7.27
N GLY A 356 -2.41 -11.38 -7.59
CA GLY A 356 -2.38 -10.29 -8.54
C GLY A 356 -1.92 -8.97 -7.93
N LEU A 357 -1.69 -8.87 -6.62
CA LEU A 357 -1.26 -7.61 -6.01
C LEU A 357 0.26 -7.58 -5.84
N GLU A 358 0.91 -6.70 -6.60
CA GLU A 358 2.31 -6.33 -6.42
C GLU A 358 2.37 -5.00 -5.69
N THR A 359 3.21 -4.84 -4.67
CA THR A 359 3.26 -3.59 -3.86
C THR A 359 4.68 -3.12 -3.68
N LEU A 360 4.93 -1.83 -3.94
CA LEU A 360 6.20 -1.16 -3.74
C LEU A 360 5.95 0.16 -2.99
N ILE A 361 6.41 0.22 -1.74
CA ILE A 361 6.31 1.39 -0.85
C ILE A 361 7.73 1.88 -0.55
N ARG A 362 7.98 3.19 -0.67
CA ARG A 362 9.28 3.78 -0.33
C ARG A 362 9.11 4.92 0.67
N ASP A 363 9.96 4.92 1.69
CA ASP A 363 10.21 6.07 2.55
C ASP A 363 11.50 6.74 2.10
N ASN A 364 11.46 8.07 1.90
CA ASN A 364 12.61 8.83 1.40
C ASN A 364 13.46 9.42 2.54
N GLU A 365 13.18 9.14 3.82
CA GLU A 365 13.97 9.69 4.93
C GLU A 365 14.98 8.74 5.61
N LYS A 366 15.02 7.43 5.31
CA LYS A 366 16.15 6.58 5.75
C LYS A 366 16.47 5.49 4.72
N LYS A 367 17.76 5.14 4.67
CA LYS A 367 18.40 4.13 3.80
C LYS A 367 17.46 2.98 3.43
N GLU A 368 17.43 2.72 2.12
CA GLU A 368 17.01 1.48 1.43
C GLU A 368 16.15 0.53 2.26
N MET A 369 14.83 0.73 2.20
CA MET A 369 13.86 -0.18 2.81
C MET A 369 13.17 -0.97 1.69
N SER A 370 13.67 -2.18 1.45
CA SER A 370 13.14 -3.18 0.50
C SER A 370 12.13 -4.06 1.22
N SER A 371 10.84 -4.00 0.84
CA SER A 371 9.83 -4.94 1.35
C SER A 371 8.81 -5.31 0.28
N THR A 372 8.68 -6.62 0.03
CA THR A 372 7.57 -7.25 -0.70
C THR A 372 6.78 -8.11 0.28
N ALA A 373 5.49 -7.83 0.47
CA ALA A 373 4.63 -8.60 1.36
C ALA A 373 3.93 -9.75 0.60
N ASN A 374 4.35 -10.99 0.85
CA ASN A 374 3.60 -12.19 0.46
C ASN A 374 2.55 -12.50 1.54
N LEU A 375 1.27 -12.24 1.27
CA LEU A 375 0.16 -12.61 2.16
C LEU A 375 -0.58 -13.85 1.64
N GLY A 376 0.06 -15.01 1.71
CA GLY A 376 -0.59 -16.31 1.50
C GLY A 376 -1.60 -16.62 2.61
N GLY A 377 -2.85 -16.90 2.26
CA GLY A 377 -3.91 -17.32 3.19
C GLY A 377 -5.09 -16.35 3.23
N LEU A 378 -6.06 -16.53 2.34
CA LEU A 378 -7.43 -16.00 2.45
C LEU A 378 -8.28 -16.85 1.51
N GLN A 379 -8.69 -18.03 1.98
CA GLN A 379 -9.73 -18.83 1.35
C GLN A 379 -10.92 -18.89 2.29
N ARG A 380 -12.11 -18.69 1.70
CA ARG A 380 -13.48 -18.76 2.25
C ARG A 380 -13.93 -17.53 3.03
N GLY A 381 -14.72 -16.71 2.34
CA GLY A 381 -15.45 -15.60 2.95
C GLY A 381 -16.19 -14.66 1.99
N PHE A 382 -16.12 -14.84 0.67
CA PHE A 382 -16.77 -13.94 -0.29
C PHE A 382 -17.47 -14.68 -1.44
N LEU A 383 -18.31 -15.64 -1.07
CA LEU A 383 -19.48 -16.03 -1.85
C LEU A 383 -20.67 -15.76 -0.93
N ASN A 384 -21.19 -14.52 -0.97
CA ASN A 384 -22.54 -14.08 -0.59
C ASN A 384 -22.61 -12.55 -0.37
N LEU A 385 -22.18 -11.78 -1.36
CA LEU A 385 -22.74 -10.47 -1.67
C LEU A 385 -22.75 -10.29 -3.19
#